data_AF-A0A5N6U7S3-F1
#
_entry.id   AF-A0A5N6U7S3-F1
#
_cell.length_a   1.000
_cell.length_b   1.000
_cell.length_c   1.000
_cell.angle_alpha   90.00
_cell.angle_beta   90.00
_cell.angle_gamma   90.00
#
_symmetry.space_group_name_H-M   'P 1'
#
loop_
_entity.id
_entity.type
_entity.pdbx_description
1 polymer ?
#
loop_
_entity_poly.entity_id
_entity_poly.type
_entity_poly.pdbx_seq_one_letter_code
_entity_poly.pdbx_strand_id
1 'polypeptide(L)'
;MRYGATLLSAMALLAANQVIGAAIEAPYTVDAVQIATSPFYACNCPNNCKHKQGTNCKYYGGPSDVSQVISGTCVQQGSQLICVAK
;
A
#
# COMPACT_ATOMS: atom_id res chain seq x y z
N MET A 1 16.18 -60.54 0.42
CA MET A 1 16.05 -59.35 1.28
C MET A 1 17.32 -58.52 1.16
N ARG A 2 17.22 -57.34 0.53
CA ARG A 2 18.29 -56.34 0.45
C ARG A 2 17.92 -55.22 1.42
N TYR A 3 18.58 -55.18 2.57
CA TYR A 3 18.47 -54.08 3.53
C TYR A 3 19.60 -53.08 3.28
N GLY A 4 19.27 -51.79 3.39
CA GLY A 4 20.24 -50.76 3.77
C GLY A 4 20.87 -49.98 2.63
N ALA A 5 20.16 -48.95 2.14
CA ALA A 5 20.75 -47.67 1.72
C ALA A 5 19.65 -46.65 1.39
N THR A 6 18.64 -46.50 2.26
CA THR A 6 17.86 -45.27 2.32
C THR A 6 18.60 -44.34 3.27
N LEU A 7 18.99 -43.15 2.81
CA LEU A 7 19.48 -41.97 3.56
C LEU A 7 20.72 -41.41 2.87
N LEU A 8 20.56 -40.67 1.77
CA LEU A 8 21.51 -39.65 1.35
C LEU A 8 20.81 -38.69 0.38
N SER A 9 20.99 -37.40 0.64
CA SER A 9 20.59 -36.24 -0.18
C SER A 9 19.21 -35.63 0.04
N ALA A 10 18.90 -35.30 1.31
CA ALA A 10 17.92 -34.25 1.67
C ALA A 10 18.62 -32.92 1.99
N MET A 11 19.61 -32.51 1.19
CA MET A 11 20.46 -31.32 1.44
C MET A 11 20.62 -30.42 0.20
N ALA A 12 19.68 -30.47 -0.76
CA ALA A 12 19.72 -29.65 -1.99
C ALA A 12 18.69 -28.50 -2.01
N LEU A 13 17.98 -28.23 -0.91
CA LEU A 13 16.89 -27.24 -0.86
C LEU A 13 17.23 -25.95 -0.11
N LEU A 14 18.51 -25.68 0.16
CA LEU A 14 18.94 -24.56 1.01
C LEU A 14 19.70 -23.44 0.28
N ALA A 15 19.41 -23.21 -1.01
CA ALA A 15 19.98 -22.09 -1.75
C ALA A 15 18.99 -21.54 -2.78
N ALA A 16 18.07 -20.67 -2.34
CA ALA A 16 17.38 -19.68 -3.20
C ALA A 16 16.45 -18.72 -2.44
N ASN A 17 16.24 -18.88 -1.13
CA ASN A 17 15.53 -17.88 -0.35
C ASN A 17 16.51 -16.78 0.11
N GLN A 18 16.06 -15.54 0.01
CA GLN A 18 16.75 -14.27 0.25
C GLN A 18 17.66 -13.88 -0.93
N VAL A 19 17.34 -12.87 -1.74
CA VAL A 19 17.13 -11.48 -1.32
C VAL A 19 16.03 -10.85 -2.16
N ILE A 20 15.00 -10.40 -1.45
CA ILE A 20 14.02 -9.40 -1.88
C ILE A 20 14.79 -8.27 -2.58
N GLY A 21 14.58 -8.11 -3.89
CA GLY A 21 15.04 -6.93 -4.59
C GLY A 21 14.57 -5.73 -3.80
N ALA A 22 15.54 -4.96 -3.29
CA ALA A 22 15.29 -3.74 -2.57
C ALA A 22 14.20 -2.97 -3.31
N ALA A 23 13.10 -2.66 -2.64
CA ALA A 23 12.27 -1.55 -3.07
C ALA A 23 13.20 -0.35 -2.99
N ILE A 24 13.86 -0.03 -4.10
CA ILE A 24 14.48 1.27 -4.33
C ILE A 24 13.35 2.24 -4.04
N GLU A 25 13.47 2.91 -2.90
CA GLU A 25 12.69 4.08 -2.54
C GLU A 25 12.94 5.05 -3.70
N ALA A 26 12.05 5.01 -4.69
CA ALA A 26 12.16 5.89 -5.82
C ALA A 26 12.20 7.29 -5.21
N PRO A 27 13.28 8.08 -5.43
CA PRO A 27 13.32 9.44 -4.92
C PRO A 27 12.06 10.11 -5.45
N TYR A 28 11.23 10.60 -4.54
CA TYR A 28 10.00 11.31 -4.82
C TYR A 28 10.38 12.54 -5.66
N THR A 29 10.39 12.36 -6.98
CA THR A 29 10.50 13.46 -7.92
C THR A 29 9.21 14.27 -7.78
N VAL A 30 9.35 15.44 -7.17
CA VAL A 30 8.53 16.65 -7.32
C VAL A 30 7.17 16.47 -8.05
N ASP A 31 6.11 16.70 -7.29
CA ASP A 31 4.82 17.26 -7.74
C ASP A 31 3.97 16.48 -8.76
N ALA A 32 3.94 15.14 -8.67
CA ALA A 32 2.71 14.44 -9.04
C ALA A 32 1.75 14.54 -7.84
N VAL A 33 0.73 15.39 -7.91
CA VAL A 33 -0.40 15.36 -6.97
C VAL A 33 -1.10 14.01 -7.14
N GLN A 34 -0.63 13.00 -6.42
CA GLN A 34 -1.21 11.66 -6.46
C GLN A 34 -2.53 11.70 -5.70
N ILE A 35 -3.62 11.48 -6.45
CA ILE A 35 -4.94 11.29 -5.86
C ILE A 35 -4.92 9.98 -5.08
N ALA A 36 -5.45 9.99 -3.85
CA ALA A 36 -5.45 8.81 -3.02
C ALA A 36 -6.28 7.67 -3.62
N THR A 37 -5.88 6.43 -3.41
CA THR A 37 -6.63 5.25 -3.89
C THR A 37 -7.77 4.85 -2.96
N SER A 38 -7.89 5.48 -1.78
CA SER A 38 -8.95 5.19 -0.82
C SER A 38 -9.39 6.43 -0.04
N PRO A 39 -10.61 6.43 0.52
CA PRO A 39 -11.11 7.50 1.39
C PRO A 39 -10.24 7.75 2.63
N PHE A 40 -9.57 6.69 3.14
CA PHE A 40 -8.70 6.78 4.30
C PHE A 40 -7.39 7.50 3.94
N TYR A 41 -6.69 7.05 2.88
CA TYR A 41 -5.41 7.66 2.51
C TYR A 41 -5.56 9.09 1.98
N ALA A 42 -6.76 9.50 1.58
CA ALA A 42 -7.06 10.88 1.21
C ALA A 42 -6.99 11.87 2.39
N CYS A 43 -7.02 11.36 3.63
CA CYS A 43 -7.08 12.17 4.84
C CYS A 43 -6.04 11.82 5.91
N ASN A 44 -5.28 10.73 5.74
CA ASN A 44 -4.32 10.25 6.72
C ASN A 44 -2.93 10.02 6.10
N CYS A 45 -1.95 9.82 6.97
CA CYS A 45 -0.63 9.33 6.58
C CYS A 45 -0.70 7.97 5.87
N PRO A 46 0.26 7.66 4.98
CA PRO A 46 1.45 8.47 4.64
C PRO A 46 1.17 9.62 3.66
N ASN A 47 0.06 9.59 2.94
CA ASN A 47 -0.18 10.52 1.83
C ASN A 47 -0.55 11.93 2.29
N ASN A 48 -1.29 12.06 3.39
CA ASN A 48 -1.89 13.32 3.80
C ASN A 48 -1.73 13.59 5.31
N CYS A 49 -0.49 13.53 5.81
CA CYS A 49 -0.18 13.70 7.24
C CYS A 49 -0.53 15.08 7.85
N LYS A 50 -0.80 16.09 7.01
CA LYS A 50 -1.18 17.45 7.45
C LYS A 50 -2.68 17.72 7.33
N HIS A 51 -3.46 16.77 6.81
CA HIS A 51 -4.90 16.90 6.73
C HIS A 51 -5.52 16.81 8.12
N LYS A 52 -6.55 17.62 8.33
CA LYS A 52 -7.34 17.71 9.56
C LYS A 52 -8.82 17.62 9.23
N GLN A 53 -9.67 17.47 10.23
CA GLN A 53 -11.12 17.55 10.06
C GLN A 53 -11.50 18.82 9.27
N GLY A 54 -12.39 18.68 8.29
CA GLY A 54 -12.81 19.77 7.40
C GLY A 54 -11.89 20.02 6.20
N THR A 55 -10.76 19.32 6.07
CA THR A 55 -9.87 19.48 4.91
C THR A 55 -10.51 18.84 3.66
N ASN A 56 -10.37 19.50 2.52
CA ASN A 56 -10.81 18.93 1.25
C ASN A 56 -9.96 17.70 0.89
N CYS A 57 -10.60 16.66 0.39
CA CYS A 57 -9.94 15.41 0.04
C CYS A 57 -10.45 14.89 -1.31
N LYS A 58 -9.61 14.11 -1.99
CA LYS A 58 -9.93 13.45 -3.25
C LYS A 58 -9.41 12.02 -3.24
N TYR A 59 -10.19 11.10 -3.77
CA TYR A 59 -9.77 9.72 -3.95
C TYR A 59 -10.37 9.09 -5.21
N TYR A 60 -9.73 8.04 -5.73
CA TYR A 60 -10.29 7.24 -6.81
C TYR A 60 -11.42 6.34 -6.30
N GLY A 61 -12.57 6.36 -6.97
CA GLY A 61 -13.73 5.50 -6.67
C GLY A 61 -13.55 4.03 -7.06
N GLY A 62 -12.38 3.66 -7.58
CA GLY A 62 -12.04 2.31 -8.00
C GLY A 62 -10.52 2.09 -7.97
N PRO A 63 -10.05 0.85 -8.18
CA PRO A 63 -8.64 0.48 -8.02
C PRO A 63 -7.72 1.02 -9.13
N SER A 64 -8.29 1.55 -10.22
CA SER A 64 -7.53 2.10 -11.34
C SER A 64 -7.40 3.62 -11.22
N ASP A 65 -6.26 4.14 -11.67
CA ASP A 65 -5.97 5.55 -11.89
C ASP A 65 -6.87 6.24 -12.93
N VAL A 66 -7.59 5.50 -13.76
CA VAL A 66 -8.65 6.03 -14.64
C VAL A 66 -10.04 6.00 -14.00
N SER A 67 -10.17 5.51 -12.77
CA SER A 67 -11.45 5.49 -12.06
C SER A 67 -11.93 6.92 -11.79
N GLN A 68 -13.24 7.08 -11.62
CA GLN A 68 -13.81 8.37 -11.25
C GLN A 68 -13.16 8.93 -9.99
N VAL A 69 -12.72 10.19 -10.04
CA VAL A 69 -12.23 10.91 -8.87
C VAL A 69 -13.42 11.42 -8.08
N ILE A 70 -13.51 11.00 -6.82
CA ILE A 70 -14.51 11.46 -5.87
C ILE A 70 -13.88 12.57 -5.01
N SER A 71 -14.57 13.70 -4.92
CA SER A 71 -14.17 14.84 -4.08
C SER A 71 -15.05 14.89 -2.83
N GLY A 72 -14.46 15.30 -1.71
CA GLY A 72 -15.15 15.31 -0.43
C GLY A 72 -14.43 16.11 0.64
N THR A 73 -14.80 15.84 1.88
CA THR A 73 -14.22 16.47 3.06
C THR A 73 -13.82 15.42 4.09
N CYS A 74 -12.66 15.61 4.73
CA CYS A 74 -12.18 14.75 5.81
C CYS A 74 -13.05 14.94 7.06
N VAL A 75 -13.69 13.87 7.50
CA VAL A 75 -14.54 13.83 8.70
C VAL A 75 -13.94 12.85 9.70
N GLN A 76 -13.94 13.22 10.99
CA GLN A 76 -13.48 12.34 12.06
C GLN A 76 -14.45 11.16 12.22
N GLN A 77 -13.95 9.93 12.07
CA GLN A 77 -14.65 8.70 12.38
C GLN A 77 -13.78 7.85 13.31
N GLY A 78 -14.17 7.78 14.59
CA GLY A 78 -13.33 7.17 15.62
C GLY A 78 -12.01 7.92 15.78
N SER A 79 -10.88 7.22 15.70
CA SER A 79 -9.53 7.79 15.83
C SER A 79 -8.91 8.24 14.50
N GLN A 80 -9.64 8.15 13.39
CA GLN A 80 -9.12 8.41 12.04
C GLN A 80 -9.98 9.43 11.28
N LEU A 81 -9.42 10.03 10.23
CA LEU A 81 -10.18 10.87 9.31
C LEU A 81 -10.62 10.04 8.09
N ILE A 82 -11.86 10.19 7.65
CA ILE A 82 -12.36 9.54 6.44
C ILE A 82 -12.83 10.62 5.47
N CYS A 83 -12.43 10.49 4.20
CA CYS A 83 -12.95 11.35 3.14
C CYS A 83 -14.39 10.99 2.83
N VAL A 84 -15.33 11.88 3.14
CA VAL A 84 -16.76 11.72 2.84
C VAL A 84 -17.10 12.54 1.61
N ALA A 85 -17.67 11.90 0.60
CA ALA A 85 -18.09 12.57 -0.64
C ALA A 85 -19.08 13.71 -0.37
N LYS A 86 -18.96 14.80 -1.14
CA LYS A 86 -19.84 15.97 -1.07
C LYS A 86 -20.89 15.94 -2.18
#